data_AF-A0A1A8B7D6-F1
#
_entry.id   AF-A0A1A8B7D6-F1
#
_cell.length_a   1.000
_cell.length_b   1.000
_cell.length_c   1.000
_cell.angle_alpha   90.00
_cell.angle_beta   90.00
_cell.angle_gamma   90.00
#
_symmetry.space_group_name_H-M   'P 1'
#
loop_
_entity.id
_entity.type
_entity.pdbx_description
1 polymer ?
#
loop_
_entity_poly.entity_id
_entity_poly.type
_entity_poly.pdbx_seq_one_letter_code
_entity_poly.pdbx_strand_id
1 'polypeptide(L)'
;MPTRTAGTRWVSHLLTALDHFLRGYSAIVQHLEQIQSPDSTGVQSDQQAKARNYYRAATSLDVMKCRRPTMAALHEALQSTKTVLLTYKRKPGPMLQSFGNKMTFEGRELSGDGRSFQSSHPNLIDDLVANMENRFGHVKGGVLHATNIADFGFWPDKVNMTDFGDAAVDILVGHFKPVLEDPGVQVDKGADEWTTLRSKVYQQPDWLEFIKKVT
;
A
#
# COMPACT_ATOMS: atom_id res chain seq x y z
N MET A 1 -12.25 -21.48 -8.14
CA MET A 1 -11.18 -20.85 -7.34
C MET A 1 -9.87 -21.02 -8.09
N PRO A 2 -9.13 -19.94 -8.42
CA PRO A 2 -7.82 -20.08 -9.05
C PRO A 2 -6.88 -20.85 -8.11
N THR A 3 -6.18 -21.85 -8.65
CA THR A 3 -5.50 -22.92 -7.91
C THR A 3 -4.09 -22.58 -7.42
N ARG A 4 -3.57 -21.36 -7.65
CA ARG A 4 -2.21 -20.97 -7.22
C ARG A 4 -2.14 -19.51 -6.80
N THR A 5 -2.46 -19.24 -5.54
CA THR A 5 -2.24 -17.95 -4.85
C THR A 5 -0.84 -17.82 -4.24
N ALA A 6 0.00 -18.85 -4.33
CA ALA A 6 1.31 -18.94 -3.65
C ALA A 6 2.54 -18.61 -4.53
N GLY A 7 2.38 -18.29 -5.83
CA GLY A 7 3.52 -18.06 -6.71
C GLY A 7 4.01 -16.61 -6.70
N THR A 8 5.18 -16.32 -6.11
CA THR A 8 5.77 -14.96 -6.05
C THR A 8 6.06 -14.32 -7.42
N ARG A 9 5.97 -15.07 -8.52
CA ARG A 9 6.16 -14.57 -9.90
C ARG A 9 5.16 -13.48 -10.31
N TRP A 10 3.94 -13.48 -9.75
CA TRP A 10 2.99 -12.39 -10.05
C TRP A 10 3.48 -11.05 -9.51
N VAL A 11 4.23 -11.06 -8.40
CA VAL A 11 4.77 -9.84 -7.79
C VAL A 11 5.85 -9.25 -8.70
N SER A 12 6.80 -10.05 -9.19
CA SER A 12 7.82 -9.52 -10.11
C SER A 12 7.19 -8.99 -11.40
N HIS A 13 6.26 -9.73 -12.01
CA HIS A 13 5.57 -9.26 -13.22
C HIS A 13 4.74 -8.00 -12.97
N LEU A 14 4.06 -7.89 -11.83
CA LEU A 14 3.33 -6.69 -11.45
C LEU A 14 4.28 -5.52 -11.22
N LEU A 15 5.38 -5.71 -10.49
CA LEU A 15 6.37 -4.67 -10.23
C LEU A 15 7.02 -4.18 -11.53
N THR A 16 7.37 -5.08 -12.45
CA THR A 16 7.87 -4.72 -13.77
C THR A 16 6.80 -3.98 -14.58
N ALA A 17 5.56 -4.47 -14.60
CA ALA A 17 4.46 -3.80 -15.30
C ALA A 17 4.22 -2.39 -14.74
N LEU A 18 4.28 -2.22 -13.41
CA LEU A 18 4.16 -0.94 -12.74
C LEU A 18 5.35 -0.02 -13.03
N ASP A 19 6.59 -0.51 -13.02
CA ASP A 19 7.77 0.29 -13.39
C ASP A 19 7.66 0.81 -14.83
N HIS A 20 7.31 -0.05 -15.78
CA HIS A 20 7.10 0.33 -17.17
C HIS A 20 5.93 1.31 -17.33
N PHE A 21 4.81 1.06 -16.65
CA PHE A 21 3.63 1.94 -16.67
C PHE A 21 3.94 3.33 -16.09
N LEU A 22 4.65 3.38 -14.95
CA LEU A 22 5.02 4.64 -14.30
C LEU A 22 6.06 5.43 -15.09
N ARG A 23 7.08 4.76 -15.66
CA ARG A 23 8.06 5.41 -16.55
C ARG A 23 7.42 5.96 -17.82
N GLY A 24 6.45 5.24 -18.37
CA GLY A 24 5.71 5.64 -19.56
C GLY A 24 4.48 6.49 -19.28
N TYR A 25 4.22 6.86 -18.02
CA TYR A 25 2.92 7.38 -17.59
C TYR A 25 2.47 8.61 -18.38
N SER A 26 3.37 9.59 -18.57
CA SER A 26 3.09 10.79 -19.36
C SER A 26 2.71 10.46 -20.80
N ALA A 27 3.45 9.58 -21.46
CA ALA A 27 3.19 9.14 -22.82
C ALA A 27 1.88 8.34 -22.94
N ILE A 28 1.58 7.49 -21.95
CA ILE A 28 0.33 6.72 -21.89
C ILE A 28 -0.87 7.64 -21.72
N VAL A 29 -0.81 8.60 -20.78
CA VAL A 29 -1.89 9.57 -20.57
C VAL A 29 -2.09 10.45 -21.79
N GLN A 30 -1.01 10.94 -22.40
CA GLN A 30 -1.07 11.74 -23.63
C GLN A 30 -1.68 10.95 -24.80
N HIS A 31 -1.32 9.67 -24.94
CA HIS A 31 -1.90 8.82 -25.98
C HIS A 31 -3.40 8.54 -25.73
N LEU A 32 -3.78 8.28 -24.48
CA LEU A 32 -5.18 8.11 -24.10
C LEU A 32 -5.99 9.39 -24.33
N GLU A 33 -5.41 10.56 -24.10
CA GLU A 33 -6.02 11.87 -24.38
C GLU A 33 -6.27 12.06 -25.88
N GLN A 34 -5.31 11.67 -26.72
CA GLN A 34 -5.44 11.73 -28.18
C GLN A 34 -6.52 10.79 -28.72
N ILE A 35 -6.57 9.55 -28.22
CA ILE A 35 -7.58 8.56 -28.65
C ILE A 35 -8.97 8.94 -28.15
N GLN A 36 -9.09 9.48 -26.94
CA GLN A 36 -10.39 9.80 -26.36
C GLN A 36 -11.00 11.09 -26.92
N SER A 37 -10.17 11.94 -27.55
CA SER A 37 -10.58 13.21 -28.17
C SER A 37 -11.68 13.00 -29.21
N PRO A 38 -12.74 13.84 -29.22
CA PRO A 38 -13.79 13.76 -30.23
C PRO A 38 -13.26 14.01 -31.66
N ASP A 39 -12.12 14.67 -31.80
CA ASP A 39 -11.48 15.01 -33.08
C ASP A 39 -10.57 13.89 -33.62
N SER A 40 -10.45 12.76 -32.91
CA SER A 40 -9.60 11.65 -33.32
C SER A 40 -10.13 10.99 -34.60
N THR A 41 -9.36 11.01 -35.68
CA THR A 41 -9.71 10.32 -36.94
C THR A 41 -9.12 8.91 -36.96
N GLY A 42 -9.86 7.93 -37.50
CA GLY A 42 -9.39 6.54 -37.66
C GLY A 42 -9.49 5.65 -36.42
N VAL A 43 -10.15 6.10 -35.35
CA VAL A 43 -10.37 5.32 -34.11
C VAL A 43 -11.79 4.76 -34.08
N GLN A 44 -11.94 3.47 -33.75
CA GLN A 44 -13.26 2.86 -33.58
C GLN A 44 -13.96 3.40 -32.31
N SER A 45 -15.29 3.52 -32.33
CA SER A 45 -16.06 4.09 -31.23
C SER A 45 -15.89 3.34 -29.90
N ASP A 46 -15.66 2.02 -29.95
CA ASP A 46 -15.40 1.19 -28.78
C ASP A 46 -14.00 1.45 -28.17
N GLN A 47 -12.99 1.66 -29.02
CA GLN A 47 -11.64 2.06 -28.62
C GLN A 47 -11.64 3.45 -27.99
N GLN A 48 -12.40 4.38 -28.57
CA GLN A 48 -12.59 5.72 -28.03
C GLN A 48 -13.25 5.68 -26.64
N ALA A 49 -14.28 4.83 -26.46
CA ALA A 49 -14.95 4.66 -25.17
C ALA A 49 -14.04 4.02 -24.11
N LYS A 50 -13.25 3.01 -24.48
CA LYS A 50 -12.24 2.40 -23.61
C LYS A 50 -11.17 3.42 -23.22
N ALA A 51 -10.66 4.19 -24.17
CA ALA A 51 -9.68 5.24 -23.93
C ALA A 51 -10.21 6.33 -23.00
N ARG A 52 -11.47 6.76 -23.16
CA ARG A 52 -12.14 7.68 -22.21
C ARG A 52 -12.14 7.15 -20.79
N ASN A 53 -12.48 5.86 -20.60
CA ASN A 53 -12.52 5.26 -19.27
C ASN A 53 -11.11 5.14 -18.66
N TYR A 54 -10.12 4.70 -19.45
CA TYR A 54 -8.73 4.62 -18.98
C TYR A 54 -8.10 5.99 -18.75
N TYR A 55 -8.42 6.98 -19.58
CA TYR A 55 -7.98 8.37 -19.39
C TYR A 55 -8.56 8.92 -18.09
N ARG A 56 -9.86 8.74 -17.83
CA ARG A 56 -10.49 9.14 -16.56
C ARG A 56 -9.87 8.43 -15.37
N ALA A 57 -9.59 7.13 -15.47
CA ALA A 57 -8.94 6.40 -14.40
C ALA A 57 -7.52 6.94 -14.16
N ALA A 58 -6.69 7.05 -15.19
CA ALA A 58 -5.32 7.53 -15.07
C ALA A 58 -5.26 8.97 -14.56
N THR A 59 -6.08 9.88 -15.09
CA THR A 59 -6.13 11.29 -14.64
C THR A 59 -6.90 11.51 -13.35
N SER A 60 -7.61 10.51 -12.84
CA SER A 60 -8.16 10.59 -11.49
C SER A 60 -7.00 10.71 -10.50
N LEU A 61 -7.18 11.60 -9.51
CA LEU A 61 -6.20 11.81 -8.45
C LEU A 61 -5.82 10.49 -7.74
N ASP A 62 -6.70 9.49 -7.81
CA ASP A 62 -6.59 8.21 -7.10
C ASP A 62 -5.58 7.22 -7.71
N VAL A 63 -5.32 7.25 -9.03
CA VAL A 63 -4.36 6.31 -9.65
C VAL A 63 -2.91 6.67 -9.33
N MET A 64 -2.61 7.97 -9.22
CA MET A 64 -1.31 8.46 -8.73
C MET A 64 -1.25 8.51 -7.20
N LYS A 65 -2.39 8.62 -6.51
CA LYS A 65 -2.53 8.28 -5.09
C LYS A 65 -2.65 6.77 -4.88
N CYS A 66 -1.82 5.99 -5.58
CA CYS A 66 -1.33 4.76 -4.97
C CYS A 66 -0.45 5.22 -3.79
N ARG A 67 -1.11 5.64 -2.69
CA ARG A 67 -0.51 5.87 -1.39
C ARG A 67 0.30 4.61 -1.18
N ARG A 68 1.62 4.70 -1.25
CA ARG A 68 2.49 3.59 -0.87
C ARG A 68 2.59 3.74 0.63
N PRO A 69 1.68 3.15 1.44
CA PRO A 69 1.81 3.24 2.88
C PRO A 69 3.21 2.73 3.22
N THR A 70 3.89 3.43 4.11
CA THR A 70 5.14 2.93 4.67
C THR A 70 4.91 1.56 5.28
N MET A 71 5.98 0.78 5.42
CA MET A 71 5.88 -0.52 6.08
C MET A 71 5.30 -0.37 7.50
N ALA A 72 5.63 0.73 8.18
CA ALA A 72 5.01 1.14 9.44
C ALA A 72 3.50 1.38 9.33
N ALA A 73 3.02 2.17 8.36
CA ALA A 73 1.59 2.44 8.20
C ALA A 73 0.79 1.14 7.89
N LEU A 74 1.36 0.24 7.10
CA LEU A 74 0.78 -1.09 6.88
C LEU A 74 0.72 -1.91 8.17
N HIS A 75 1.80 -1.88 8.95
CA HIS A 75 1.86 -2.56 10.23
C HIS A 75 0.83 -1.99 11.22
N GLU A 76 0.68 -0.67 11.32
CA GLU A 76 -0.35 -0.03 12.15
C GLU A 76 -1.77 -0.39 11.74
N ALA A 77 -2.06 -0.44 10.44
CA ALA A 77 -3.36 -0.87 9.92
C ALA A 77 -3.64 -2.34 10.29
N LEU A 78 -2.63 -3.20 10.25
CA LEU A 78 -2.74 -4.60 10.66
C LEU A 78 -2.93 -4.74 12.18
N GLN A 79 -2.22 -3.97 13.00
CA GLN A 79 -2.43 -3.98 14.46
C GLN A 79 -3.83 -3.48 14.83
N SER A 80 -4.33 -2.47 14.12
CA SER A 80 -5.71 -1.98 14.27
C SER A 80 -6.71 -3.08 13.90
N THR A 81 -6.50 -3.76 12.78
CA THR A 81 -7.34 -4.86 12.32
C THR A 81 -7.33 -6.05 13.31
N LYS A 82 -6.15 -6.42 13.81
CA LYS A 82 -5.97 -7.43 14.86
C LYS A 82 -6.80 -7.09 16.10
N THR A 83 -6.77 -5.84 16.54
CA THR A 83 -7.54 -5.37 17.71
C THR A 83 -9.05 -5.53 17.49
N VAL A 84 -9.53 -5.20 16.29
CA VAL A 84 -10.94 -5.39 15.92
C VAL A 84 -11.31 -6.88 15.87
N LEU A 85 -10.47 -7.74 15.29
CA LEU A 85 -10.71 -9.18 15.23
C LEU A 85 -10.75 -9.83 16.62
N LEU A 86 -9.81 -9.47 17.51
CA LEU A 86 -9.81 -9.94 18.90
C LEU A 86 -11.06 -9.47 19.66
N THR A 87 -11.55 -8.27 19.32
CA THR A 87 -12.84 -7.81 19.84
C THR A 87 -13.97 -8.71 19.34
N TYR A 88 -13.98 -9.07 18.05
CA TYR A 88 -14.99 -9.94 17.47
C TYR A 88 -14.97 -11.36 18.02
N LYS A 89 -13.82 -11.85 18.49
CA LYS A 89 -13.73 -13.12 19.23
C LYS A 89 -14.62 -13.14 20.47
N ARG A 90 -14.76 -11.99 21.15
CA ARG A 90 -15.53 -11.85 22.38
C ARG A 90 -16.96 -11.39 22.16
N LYS A 91 -17.22 -10.61 21.12
CA LYS A 91 -18.55 -10.04 20.84
C LYS A 91 -18.88 -10.10 19.35
N PRO A 92 -20.12 -10.41 18.94
CA PRO A 92 -20.50 -10.42 17.53
C PRO A 92 -20.14 -9.10 16.84
N GLY A 93 -19.61 -9.16 15.62
CA GLY A 93 -19.36 -7.95 14.82
C GLY A 93 -20.66 -7.25 14.42
N PRO A 94 -20.62 -5.98 13.98
CA PRO A 94 -21.81 -5.17 13.71
C PRO A 94 -22.74 -5.80 12.67
N MET A 95 -22.20 -6.48 11.65
CA MET A 95 -23.00 -7.24 10.68
C MET A 95 -23.68 -8.46 11.31
N LEU A 96 -23.00 -9.18 12.20
CA LEU A 96 -23.58 -10.34 12.88
C LEU A 96 -24.64 -9.90 13.90
N GLN A 97 -24.42 -8.76 14.56
CA GLN A 97 -25.41 -8.14 15.45
C GLN A 97 -26.66 -7.69 14.69
N SER A 98 -26.51 -7.05 13.52
CA SER A 98 -27.64 -6.59 12.70
C SER A 98 -28.41 -7.72 12.02
N PHE A 99 -27.78 -8.89 11.91
CA PHE A 99 -28.41 -10.12 11.46
C PHE A 99 -29.39 -10.68 12.50
N GLY A 100 -29.06 -10.58 13.79
CA GLY A 100 -29.93 -11.02 14.88
C GLY A 100 -30.35 -12.49 14.74
N ASN A 101 -31.66 -12.76 14.81
CA ASN A 101 -32.26 -14.10 14.65
C ASN A 101 -32.91 -14.31 13.26
N LYS A 102 -32.47 -13.58 12.24
CA LYS A 102 -33.01 -13.77 10.89
C LYS A 102 -32.63 -15.16 10.38
N MET A 103 -33.61 -15.85 9.79
CA MET A 103 -33.39 -17.16 9.15
C MET A 103 -33.09 -17.05 7.65
N THR A 104 -32.97 -15.82 7.14
CA THR A 104 -32.71 -15.55 5.73
C THR A 104 -31.55 -14.58 5.57
N PHE A 105 -30.61 -14.91 4.68
CA PHE A 105 -29.50 -14.06 4.28
C PHE A 105 -29.49 -13.94 2.75
N GLU A 106 -29.53 -12.72 2.23
CA GLU A 106 -29.56 -12.43 0.78
C GLU A 106 -30.63 -13.25 0.01
N GLY A 107 -31.82 -13.41 0.60
CA GLY A 107 -32.94 -14.14 -0.01
C GLY A 107 -32.84 -15.66 0.05
N ARG A 108 -31.82 -16.23 0.71
CA ARG A 108 -31.70 -17.67 0.96
C ARG A 108 -32.01 -18.01 2.39
N GLU A 109 -32.77 -19.08 2.62
CA GLU A 109 -32.94 -19.65 3.95
C GLU A 109 -31.63 -20.26 4.44
N LEU A 110 -31.30 -19.97 5.69
CA LEU A 110 -30.15 -20.53 6.37
C LEU A 110 -30.49 -21.92 6.88
N SER A 111 -29.63 -22.89 6.57
CA SER A 111 -29.66 -24.23 7.13
C SER A 111 -28.36 -24.48 7.90
N GLY A 112 -28.47 -24.86 9.18
CA GLY A 112 -27.31 -25.10 10.05
C GLY A 112 -27.66 -24.98 11.53
N ASP A 113 -26.89 -25.63 12.40
CA ASP A 113 -27.21 -25.76 13.83
C ASP A 113 -26.50 -24.74 14.75
N GLY A 114 -25.80 -23.76 14.18
CA GLY A 114 -25.10 -22.69 14.90
C GLY A 114 -23.90 -23.12 15.76
N ARG A 115 -23.81 -24.40 16.13
CA ARG A 115 -22.74 -24.97 16.97
C ARG A 115 -21.41 -25.03 16.24
N SER A 116 -21.43 -25.32 14.94
CA SER A 116 -20.20 -25.29 14.13
C SER A 116 -19.60 -23.88 14.06
N PHE A 117 -20.44 -22.85 13.97
CA PHE A 117 -19.98 -21.45 13.97
C PHE A 117 -19.38 -21.07 15.32
N GLN A 118 -20.06 -21.36 16.43
CA GLN A 118 -19.55 -21.03 17.77
C GLN A 118 -18.21 -21.71 18.10
N SER A 119 -18.00 -22.94 17.63
CA SER A 119 -16.76 -23.70 17.85
C SER A 119 -15.62 -23.33 16.90
N SER A 120 -15.90 -22.98 15.64
CA SER A 120 -14.88 -22.65 14.63
C SER A 120 -14.48 -21.16 14.60
N HIS A 121 -15.39 -20.26 14.97
CA HIS A 121 -15.18 -18.81 14.90
C HIS A 121 -13.99 -18.32 15.75
N PRO A 122 -13.80 -18.76 17.01
CA PRO A 122 -12.62 -18.37 17.79
C PRO A 122 -11.31 -18.83 17.15
N ASN A 123 -11.28 -20.05 16.61
CA ASN A 123 -10.09 -20.64 15.99
C ASN A 123 -9.72 -19.90 14.70
N LEU A 124 -10.72 -19.57 13.86
CA LEU A 124 -10.50 -18.75 12.66
C LEU A 124 -9.88 -17.40 13.00
N ILE A 125 -10.34 -16.75 14.08
CA ILE A 125 -9.77 -15.47 14.51
C ILE A 125 -8.33 -15.65 14.99
N ASP A 126 -8.04 -16.71 15.75
CA ASP A 126 -6.68 -17.00 16.21
C ASP A 126 -5.73 -17.24 15.03
N ASP A 127 -6.17 -18.00 14.03
CA ASP A 127 -5.39 -18.25 12.80
C ASP A 127 -5.14 -16.95 12.02
N LEU A 128 -6.14 -16.08 11.92
CA LEU A 128 -5.99 -14.78 11.26
C LEU A 128 -4.99 -13.88 12.01
N VAL A 129 -5.07 -13.83 13.33
CA VAL A 129 -4.16 -13.04 14.18
C VAL A 129 -2.73 -13.57 14.06
N ALA A 130 -2.53 -14.88 14.19
CA ALA A 130 -1.22 -15.50 14.05
C ALA A 130 -0.60 -15.22 12.68
N ASN A 131 -1.40 -15.26 11.61
CA ASN A 131 -0.94 -14.89 10.26
C ASN A 131 -0.53 -13.43 10.16
N MET A 132 -1.23 -12.50 10.82
CA MET A 132 -0.86 -11.08 10.83
C MET A 132 0.44 -10.83 11.58
N GLU A 133 0.64 -11.50 12.73
CA GLU A 133 1.85 -11.39 13.54
C GLU A 133 3.08 -11.98 12.83
N ASN A 134 2.92 -13.15 12.21
CA ASN A 134 4.01 -13.81 11.49
C ASN A 134 4.51 -13.02 10.27
N ARG A 135 3.64 -12.25 9.60
CA ARG A 135 4.02 -11.46 8.40
C ARG A 135 5.07 -10.39 8.68
N PHE A 136 5.09 -9.83 9.90
CA PHE A 136 6.07 -8.80 10.30
C PHE A 136 6.99 -9.26 11.43
N GLY A 137 6.87 -10.52 11.89
CA GLY A 137 7.64 -11.04 13.02
C GLY A 137 9.16 -10.99 12.83
N HIS A 138 9.64 -10.98 11.59
CA HIS A 138 11.07 -10.83 11.28
C HIS A 138 11.57 -9.38 11.27
N VAL A 139 10.66 -8.40 11.18
CA VAL A 139 10.99 -6.98 11.12
C VAL A 139 11.00 -6.42 12.54
N LYS A 140 12.20 -6.09 13.05
CA LYS A 140 12.32 -5.47 14.38
C LYS A 140 11.55 -4.15 14.42
N GLY A 141 10.94 -3.81 15.57
CA GLY A 141 10.16 -2.58 15.73
C GLY A 141 10.92 -1.29 15.31
N GLY A 142 12.24 -1.26 15.54
CA GLY A 142 13.09 -0.15 15.07
C GLY A 142 13.18 -0.03 13.54
N VAL A 143 13.18 -1.14 12.81
CA VAL A 143 13.19 -1.16 11.33
C VAL A 143 11.84 -0.70 10.79
N LEU A 144 10.73 -1.16 11.38
CA LEU A 144 9.40 -0.68 11.02
C LEU A 144 9.33 0.84 11.20
N HIS A 145 9.69 1.34 12.38
CA HIS A 145 9.65 2.77 12.66
C HIS A 145 10.56 3.58 11.71
N ALA A 146 11.75 3.08 11.41
CA ALA A 146 12.67 3.72 10.47
C ALA A 146 12.06 3.88 9.06
N THR A 147 11.13 3.03 8.63
CA THR A 147 10.46 3.21 7.32
C THR A 147 9.58 4.46 7.22
N ASN A 148 9.26 5.12 8.33
CA ASN A 148 8.50 6.38 8.30
C ASN A 148 9.23 7.50 7.57
N ILE A 149 10.56 7.43 7.40
CA ILE A 149 11.30 8.43 6.62
C ILE A 149 10.86 8.51 5.16
N ALA A 150 10.20 7.48 4.63
CA ALA A 150 9.66 7.49 3.27
C ALA A 150 8.31 8.23 3.15
N ASP A 151 7.69 8.62 4.26
CA ASP A 151 6.44 9.39 4.27
C ASP A 151 6.70 10.82 4.71
N PHE A 152 6.50 11.75 3.78
CA PHE A 152 6.67 13.18 3.98
C PHE A 152 5.79 13.75 5.09
N GLY A 153 4.69 13.08 5.46
CA GLY A 153 3.88 13.46 6.62
C GLY A 153 4.60 13.35 7.96
N PHE A 154 5.70 12.59 8.04
CA PHE A 154 6.54 12.47 9.24
C PHE A 154 7.79 13.36 9.19
N TRP A 155 7.99 14.13 8.12
CA TRP A 155 9.15 15.00 8.00
C TRP A 155 8.97 16.25 8.86
N PRO A 156 9.98 16.65 9.67
CA PRO A 156 9.87 17.80 10.57
C PRO A 156 9.92 19.12 9.80
N ASP A 157 9.54 20.20 10.46
CA ASP A 157 9.75 21.56 9.94
C ASP A 157 11.23 21.87 9.73
N LYS A 158 11.51 22.89 8.89
CA LYS A 158 12.88 23.36 8.55
C LYS A 158 13.77 23.63 9.77
N VAL A 159 13.20 23.90 10.94
CA VAL A 159 13.92 24.20 12.18
C VAL A 159 14.59 22.94 12.77
N ASN A 160 14.02 21.75 12.55
CA ASN A 160 14.44 20.48 13.17
C ASN A 160 14.91 19.44 12.14
N MET A 161 15.46 19.90 11.03
CA MET A 161 15.77 19.07 9.86
C MET A 161 17.19 18.51 9.83
N THR A 162 18.15 19.14 10.53
CA THR A 162 19.59 18.97 10.30
C THR A 162 20.08 17.52 10.40
N ASP A 163 19.50 16.71 11.28
CA ASP A 163 19.83 15.31 11.52
C ASP A 163 18.64 14.36 11.29
N PHE A 164 17.53 14.89 10.76
CA PHE A 164 16.33 14.08 10.53
C PHE A 164 16.62 12.93 9.57
N GLY A 165 16.21 11.74 9.99
CA GLY A 165 16.27 10.50 9.22
C GLY A 165 17.63 9.80 9.19
N ASP A 166 18.70 10.41 9.71
CA ASP A 166 20.06 9.83 9.64
C ASP A 166 20.11 8.46 10.36
N ALA A 167 19.61 8.39 11.60
CA ALA A 167 19.52 7.14 12.35
C ALA A 167 18.60 6.10 11.68
N ALA A 168 17.55 6.56 10.98
CA ALA A 168 16.64 5.66 10.28
C ALA A 168 17.28 5.08 9.01
N VAL A 169 18.05 5.88 8.27
CA VAL A 169 18.87 5.41 7.15
C VAL A 169 19.85 4.35 7.64
N ASP A 170 20.57 4.59 8.74
CA ASP A 170 21.51 3.61 9.32
C ASP A 170 20.82 2.29 9.68
N ILE A 171 19.64 2.36 10.31
CA ILE A 171 18.85 1.17 10.65
C ILE A 171 18.42 0.40 9.41
N LEU A 172 17.92 1.10 8.38
CA LEU A 172 17.42 0.47 7.15
C LEU A 172 18.55 -0.11 6.32
N VAL A 173 19.64 0.65 6.15
CA VAL A 173 20.87 0.21 5.50
C VAL A 173 21.41 -1.02 6.22
N GLY A 174 21.58 -0.96 7.54
CA GLY A 174 22.10 -2.09 8.31
C GLY A 174 21.22 -3.34 8.22
N HIS A 175 19.90 -3.18 8.20
CA HIS A 175 18.96 -4.29 8.11
C HIS A 175 18.91 -4.92 6.71
N PHE A 176 18.88 -4.09 5.66
CA PHE A 176 18.72 -4.55 4.27
C PHE A 176 20.05 -4.75 3.53
N LYS A 177 21.20 -4.44 4.15
CA LYS A 177 22.54 -4.57 3.55
C LYS A 177 22.74 -5.88 2.75
N PRO A 178 22.44 -7.08 3.28
CA PRO A 178 22.66 -8.32 2.53
C PRO A 178 21.86 -8.41 1.21
N VAL A 179 20.70 -7.76 1.16
CA VAL A 179 19.81 -7.74 -0.01
C VAL A 179 20.15 -6.61 -0.98
N LEU A 180 20.71 -5.51 -0.47
CA LEU A 180 21.13 -4.36 -1.27
C LEU A 180 22.47 -4.61 -1.99
N GLU A 181 23.40 -5.32 -1.34
CA GLU A 181 24.71 -5.61 -1.93
C GLU A 181 24.65 -6.63 -3.08
N ASP A 182 23.70 -7.58 -3.05
CA ASP A 182 23.52 -8.60 -4.10
C ASP A 182 23.33 -8.01 -5.51
N PRO A 183 22.48 -6.99 -5.72
CA PRO A 183 22.39 -6.27 -7.00
C PRO A 183 23.47 -5.18 -7.21
N GLY A 184 24.46 -5.04 -6.32
CA GLY A 184 25.56 -4.09 -6.45
C GLY A 184 25.25 -2.65 -6.00
N VAL A 185 24.28 -2.45 -5.10
CA VAL A 185 24.00 -1.12 -4.52
C VAL A 185 25.18 -0.68 -3.64
N GLN A 186 25.59 0.59 -3.78
CA GLN A 186 26.67 1.19 -2.98
C GLN A 186 26.12 1.66 -1.64
N VAL A 187 25.98 0.71 -0.71
CA VAL A 187 25.36 0.92 0.60
C VAL A 187 26.12 1.96 1.45
N ASP A 188 27.42 2.09 1.24
CA ASP A 188 28.30 3.09 1.85
C ASP A 188 27.94 4.54 1.50
N LYS A 189 27.28 4.77 0.35
CA LYS A 189 26.84 6.10 -0.08
C LYS A 189 25.47 6.51 0.43
N GLY A 190 24.75 5.62 1.10
CA GLY A 190 23.36 5.86 1.51
C GLY A 190 23.19 7.11 2.37
N ALA A 191 24.13 7.38 3.28
CA ALA A 191 24.10 8.56 4.14
C ALA A 191 24.29 9.89 3.36
N ASP A 192 25.20 9.90 2.40
CA ASP A 192 25.47 11.06 1.55
C ASP A 192 24.30 11.34 0.60
N GLU A 193 23.72 10.28 0.02
CA GLU A 193 22.54 10.37 -0.84
C GLU A 193 21.32 10.88 -0.06
N TRP A 194 21.12 10.40 1.18
CA TRP A 194 20.08 10.92 2.06
C TRP A 194 20.27 12.40 2.37
N THR A 195 21.47 12.81 2.75
CA THR A 195 21.80 14.22 3.04
C THR A 195 21.49 15.10 1.83
N THR A 196 21.86 14.65 0.63
CA THR A 196 21.59 15.34 -0.63
C THR A 196 20.10 15.46 -0.92
N LEU A 197 19.34 14.36 -0.78
CA LEU A 197 17.90 14.33 -0.97
C LEU A 197 17.21 15.30 0.00
N ARG A 198 17.49 15.16 1.29
CA ARG A 198 16.94 16.00 2.35
C ARG A 198 17.19 17.47 2.06
N SER A 199 18.43 17.85 1.77
CA SER A 199 18.78 19.24 1.44
C SER A 199 17.95 19.78 0.26
N LYS A 200 17.80 19.00 -0.82
CA LYS A 200 17.03 19.42 -2.00
C LYS A 200 15.54 19.58 -1.73
N VAL A 201 14.95 18.68 -0.93
CA VAL A 201 13.53 18.73 -0.56
C VAL A 201 13.23 20.02 0.23
N TYR A 202 14.04 20.34 1.23
CA TYR A 202 13.80 21.52 2.07
C TYR A 202 14.22 22.84 1.41
N GLN A 203 15.08 22.82 0.39
CA GLN A 203 15.36 24.00 -0.44
C GLN A 203 14.19 24.39 -1.35
N GLN A 204 13.16 23.55 -1.51
CA GLN A 204 11.96 23.92 -2.25
C GLN A 204 11.27 25.13 -1.57
N PRO A 205 10.97 26.22 -2.33
CA PRO A 205 10.34 27.43 -1.79
C PRO A 205 9.00 27.11 -1.10
N ASP A 206 8.22 26.23 -1.72
CA ASP A 206 6.88 25.85 -1.30
C ASP A 206 6.85 24.44 -0.71
N TRP A 207 7.84 24.06 0.10
CA TRP A 207 7.97 22.69 0.63
C TRP A 207 6.70 22.19 1.34
N LEU A 208 5.94 23.05 2.02
CA LEU A 208 4.65 22.69 2.64
C LEU A 208 3.56 22.38 1.60
N GLU A 209 3.48 23.16 0.52
CA GLU A 209 2.54 22.88 -0.57
C GLU A 209 3.00 21.68 -1.41
N PHE A 210 4.31 21.47 -1.51
CA PHE A 210 4.87 20.24 -2.08
C PHE A 210 4.41 19.04 -1.25
N ILE A 211 4.62 19.04 0.08
CA ILE A 211 4.17 17.94 0.95
C ILE A 211 2.68 17.69 0.78
N LYS A 212 1.82 18.72 0.85
CA LYS A 212 0.36 18.58 0.63
C LYS A 212 -0.02 18.03 -0.74
N LYS A 213 0.82 18.19 -1.77
CA LYS A 213 0.59 17.61 -3.11
C LYS A 213 1.03 16.15 -3.19
N VAL A 214 1.99 15.71 -2.39
CA VAL A 214 2.50 14.33 -2.36
C VAL A 214 1.95 13.47 -1.21
N THR A 215 1.21 14.05 -0.25
CA THR A 215 0.43 13.33 0.79
C THR A 215 -1.06 13.32 0.46
#